data_AF-A0A246JCT6-F1
#
_entry.id   AF-A0A246JCT6-F1
#
_cell.length_a   1.000
_cell.length_b   1.000
_cell.length_c   1.000
_cell.angle_alpha   90.00
_cell.angle_beta   90.00
_cell.angle_gamma   90.00
#
_symmetry.space_group_name_H-M   'P 1'
#
loop_
_entity.id
_entity.type
_entity.pdbx_description
1 polymer ?
#
loop_
_entity_poly.entity_id
_entity_poly.type
_entity_poly.pdbx_seq_one_letter_code
_entity_poly.pdbx_strand_id
1 'polypeptide(L)'
;MNFLPAVTRIIDAHVDGAPTRLIVSGGPELRGSTMESRLADFQARHDHWRRALTGAPRSAPGTLGALLTDPERPGSLAGVLFFDADGIVSRSPSGTVAVVASLAHLGKLRPGPLQLDTPTGAIGAQFELDGTVRLDDEATTGRAHIMFDGTMVTEADDPYCWGGAAPATPATPAADGLSGT
;
A
#
# COMPACT_ATOMS: atom_id res chain seq x y z
N MET A 1 -27.59 9.44 6.81
CA MET A 1 -26.23 9.43 6.24
C MET A 1 -25.25 9.40 7.39
N ASN A 2 -24.33 8.43 7.40
CA ASN A 2 -23.36 8.28 8.48
C ASN A 2 -22.25 9.33 8.27
N PHE A 3 -22.16 10.32 9.16
CA PHE A 3 -21.20 11.44 9.08
C PHE A 3 -19.79 11.09 9.59
N LEU A 4 -19.59 9.85 10.06
CA LEU A 4 -18.28 9.43 10.56
C LEU A 4 -17.40 8.97 9.40
N PRO A 5 -16.16 9.50 9.29
CA PRO A 5 -15.26 9.13 8.22
C PRO A 5 -14.86 7.66 8.33
N ALA A 6 -14.63 7.03 7.17
CA ALA A 6 -14.01 5.71 7.16
C ALA A 6 -12.55 5.86 7.61
N VAL A 7 -12.12 4.97 8.52
CA VAL A 7 -10.77 4.96 9.08
C VAL A 7 -10.03 3.70 8.64
N THR A 8 -8.83 3.88 8.11
CA THR A 8 -7.97 2.80 7.63
C THR A 8 -6.64 2.88 8.32
N ARG A 9 -6.19 1.81 8.98
CA ARG A 9 -4.84 1.78 9.54
C ARG A 9 -3.84 1.50 8.43
N ILE A 10 -2.85 2.36 8.31
CA ILE A 10 -1.77 2.23 7.35
C ILE A 10 -0.41 2.25 8.04
N ILE A 11 0.55 1.56 7.45
CA ILE A 11 1.97 1.66 7.79
C ILE A 11 2.73 2.05 6.53
N ASP A 12 3.56 3.09 6.64
CA ASP A 12 4.53 3.40 5.60
C ASP A 12 5.90 2.90 6.02
N ALA A 13 6.61 2.24 5.09
CA ALA A 13 7.98 1.80 5.28
C ALA A 13 8.77 2.00 3.98
N HIS A 14 10.10 2.05 4.06
CA HIS A 14 10.94 2.09 2.87
C HIS A 14 12.04 1.02 2.92
N VAL A 15 12.47 0.58 1.74
CA VAL A 15 13.69 -0.24 1.53
C VAL A 15 14.56 0.54 0.57
N ASP A 16 15.76 0.96 1.00
CA ASP A 16 16.70 1.76 0.19
C ASP A 16 16.07 2.99 -0.48
N GLY A 17 15.17 3.67 0.23
CA GLY A 17 14.44 4.84 -0.25
C GLY A 17 13.18 4.53 -1.08
N ALA A 18 12.92 3.28 -1.46
CA ALA A 18 11.70 2.88 -2.16
C ALA A 18 10.52 2.77 -1.17
N PRO A 19 9.49 3.64 -1.25
CA PRO A 19 8.41 3.69 -0.27
C PRO A 19 7.30 2.67 -0.56
N THR A 20 6.81 2.03 0.49
CA THR A 20 5.64 1.14 0.49
C THR A 20 4.64 1.59 1.54
N ARG A 21 3.38 1.79 1.13
CA ARG A 21 2.24 2.08 1.99
C ARG A 21 1.35 0.85 2.12
N LEU A 22 1.28 0.29 3.32
CA LEU A 22 0.56 -0.94 3.64
C LEU A 22 -0.77 -0.64 4.32
N ILE A 23 -1.88 -1.12 3.78
CA ILE A 23 -3.15 -1.22 4.52
C ILE A 23 -3.09 -2.42 5.46
N VAL A 24 -3.26 -2.16 6.75
CA VAL A 24 -3.25 -3.18 7.80
C VAL A 24 -4.66 -3.60 8.20
N SER A 25 -5.59 -2.64 8.26
CA SER A 25 -7.00 -2.87 8.59
C SER A 25 -7.87 -1.70 8.15
N GLY A 26 -9.19 -1.92 8.04
CA GLY A 26 -10.14 -0.89 7.57
C GLY A 26 -10.03 -0.59 6.07
N GLY A 27 -9.43 -1.51 5.30
CA GLY A 27 -9.40 -1.48 3.83
C GLY A 27 -10.66 -2.10 3.21
N PRO A 28 -10.65 -2.34 1.88
CA PRO A 28 -11.79 -2.94 1.19
C PRO A 28 -12.02 -4.39 1.61
N GLU A 29 -13.29 -4.76 1.82
CA GLU A 29 -13.67 -6.16 1.94
C GLU A 29 -13.68 -6.83 0.56
N LEU A 30 -12.72 -7.74 0.37
CA LEU A 30 -12.54 -8.49 -0.86
C LEU A 30 -13.38 -9.77 -0.86
N ARG A 31 -14.02 -10.04 -1.99
CA ARG A 31 -14.73 -11.30 -2.24
C ARG A 31 -13.75 -12.32 -2.81
N GLY A 32 -13.99 -13.59 -2.47
CA GLY A 32 -13.22 -14.71 -3.00
C GLY A 32 -12.39 -15.44 -1.94
N SER A 33 -12.25 -16.74 -2.14
CA SER A 33 -11.45 -17.62 -1.26
C SER A 33 -9.98 -17.72 -1.70
N THR A 34 -9.65 -17.26 -2.90
CA THR A 34 -8.29 -17.29 -3.46
C THR A 34 -7.73 -15.88 -3.63
N MET A 35 -6.41 -15.72 -3.60
CA MET A 35 -5.75 -14.44 -3.86
C MET A 35 -6.04 -13.92 -5.28
N GLU A 36 -6.19 -14.82 -6.27
CA GLU A 36 -6.59 -14.47 -7.63
C GLU A 36 -8.02 -13.89 -7.68
N SER A 37 -8.98 -14.54 -7.03
CA SER A 37 -10.37 -14.04 -6.99
C SER A 37 -10.49 -12.73 -6.21
N ARG A 38 -9.73 -12.58 -5.12
CA ARG A 38 -9.62 -11.32 -4.37
C ARG A 38 -8.98 -10.20 -5.20
N LEU A 39 -7.97 -10.51 -6.02
CA LEU A 39 -7.37 -9.55 -6.94
C LEU A 39 -8.39 -9.09 -7.99
N ALA A 40 -9.08 -10.03 -8.63
CA ALA A 40 -10.11 -9.72 -9.63
C ALA A 40 -11.21 -8.81 -9.04
N ASP A 41 -11.62 -9.12 -7.80
CA ASP A 41 -12.59 -8.32 -7.05
C ASP A 41 -12.07 -6.92 -6.69
N PHE A 42 -10.80 -6.81 -6.28
CA PHE A 42 -10.14 -5.54 -6.02
C PHE A 42 -10.11 -4.65 -7.26
N GLN A 43 -9.73 -5.21 -8.41
CA GLN A 43 -9.70 -4.48 -9.69
C GLN A 43 -11.10 -4.05 -10.13
N ALA A 44 -12.10 -4.92 -9.98
CA ALA A 44 -13.46 -4.66 -10.45
C ALA A 44 -14.21 -3.62 -9.60
N ARG A 45 -13.97 -3.57 -8.28
CA ARG A 45 -14.80 -2.79 -7.35
C ARG A 45 -14.03 -1.77 -6.51
N HIS A 46 -12.73 -1.95 -6.36
CA HIS A 46 -11.94 -1.29 -5.31
C HIS A 46 -10.70 -0.54 -5.84
N ASP A 47 -10.58 -0.32 -7.15
CA ASP A 47 -9.44 0.42 -7.74
C ASP A 47 -9.24 1.83 -7.17
N HIS A 48 -10.28 2.43 -6.60
CA HIS A 48 -10.19 3.70 -5.87
C HIS A 48 -9.21 3.65 -4.68
N TRP A 49 -9.03 2.50 -4.04
CA TRP A 49 -8.02 2.32 -2.98
C TRP A 49 -6.60 2.43 -3.54
N ARG A 50 -6.34 1.80 -4.69
CA ARG A 50 -5.04 1.92 -5.35
C ARG A 50 -4.71 3.39 -5.60
N ARG A 51 -5.62 4.13 -6.24
CA ARG A 51 -5.45 5.57 -6.52
C ARG A 51 -5.25 6.39 -5.25
N ALA A 52 -5.99 6.10 -4.18
CA ALA A 52 -5.85 6.81 -2.91
C ALA A 52 -4.50 6.57 -2.23
N LEU A 53 -3.93 5.38 -2.37
CA LEU A 53 -2.69 4.99 -1.71
C LEU A 53 -1.43 5.32 -2.50
N THR A 54 -1.53 5.51 -3.81
CA THR A 54 -0.35 5.70 -4.68
C THR A 54 -0.36 7.02 -5.42
N GLY A 55 -1.52 7.70 -5.47
CA GLY A 55 -1.71 8.96 -6.16
C GLY A 55 -1.72 10.20 -5.26
N ALA A 56 -1.59 11.36 -5.89
CA ALA A 56 -1.83 12.65 -5.25
C ALA A 56 -3.29 12.78 -4.79
N PRO A 57 -3.58 13.56 -3.73
CA PRO A 57 -2.63 14.31 -2.89
C PRO A 57 -2.00 13.49 -1.75
N ARG A 58 -2.38 12.22 -1.60
CA ARG A 58 -2.02 11.42 -0.40
C ARG A 58 -0.62 10.83 -0.44
N SER A 59 -0.09 10.61 -1.63
CA SER A 59 1.16 9.88 -1.81
C SER A 59 2.08 10.56 -2.81
N ALA A 60 3.38 10.38 -2.58
CA ALA A 60 4.40 10.81 -3.50
C ALA A 60 4.45 9.86 -4.71
N PRO A 61 4.87 10.35 -5.90
CA PRO A 61 5.15 9.49 -7.05
C PRO A 61 6.12 8.36 -6.70
N GLY A 62 5.89 7.16 -7.25
CA GLY A 62 6.71 5.98 -6.97
C GLY A 62 6.35 5.24 -5.67
N THR A 63 5.29 5.64 -4.96
CA THR A 63 4.77 4.88 -3.81
C THR A 63 4.15 3.57 -4.27
N LEU A 64 4.68 2.45 -3.76
CA LEU A 64 4.03 1.15 -3.86
C LEU A 64 2.94 1.05 -2.80
N GLY A 65 1.73 0.67 -3.20
CA GLY A 65 0.68 0.28 -2.28
C GLY A 65 0.68 -1.23 -2.04
N ALA A 66 0.33 -1.61 -0.82
CA ALA A 66 0.13 -3.00 -0.44
C ALA A 66 -1.13 -3.13 0.42
N LEU A 67 -1.89 -4.20 0.24
CA LEU A 67 -3.08 -4.52 1.02
C LEU A 67 -2.90 -5.90 1.68
N LEU A 68 -2.90 -5.94 3.02
CA LEU A 68 -2.96 -7.20 3.75
C LEU A 68 -4.35 -7.82 3.62
N THR A 69 -4.37 -9.15 3.47
CA THR A 69 -5.56 -9.98 3.51
C THR A 69 -5.32 -11.19 4.42
N ASP A 70 -6.38 -11.90 4.77
CA ASP A 70 -6.25 -13.19 5.44
C ASP A 70 -5.46 -14.18 4.55
N PRO A 71 -4.65 -15.07 5.13
CA PRO A 71 -3.96 -16.09 4.34
C PRO A 71 -4.96 -16.95 3.56
N GLU A 72 -4.59 -17.31 2.34
CA GLU A 72 -5.32 -18.29 1.52
C GLU A 72 -4.85 -19.70 1.85
N ARG A 73 -3.53 -19.89 1.98
CA ARG A 73 -2.90 -21.20 2.10
C ARG A 73 -2.65 -21.55 3.58
N PRO A 74 -2.89 -22.80 4.00
CA PRO A 74 -2.51 -23.25 5.33
C PRO A 74 -1.01 -23.04 5.59
N GLY A 75 -0.68 -22.38 6.70
CA GLY A 75 0.71 -22.10 7.08
C GLY A 75 1.27 -20.77 6.56
N SER A 76 0.60 -20.11 5.61
CA SER A 76 0.92 -18.73 5.24
C SER A 76 0.58 -17.78 6.37
N LEU A 77 1.42 -16.76 6.56
CA LEU A 77 1.26 -15.75 7.60
C LEU A 77 0.12 -14.77 7.26
N ALA A 78 0.04 -14.37 6.00
CA ALA A 78 -0.96 -13.45 5.47
C ALA A 78 -1.03 -13.56 3.95
N GLY A 79 -2.08 -13.00 3.36
CA GLY A 79 -2.09 -12.65 1.94
C GLY A 79 -1.71 -11.19 1.72
N VAL A 80 -1.18 -10.88 0.54
CA VAL A 80 -0.86 -9.51 0.12
C VAL A 80 -1.19 -9.27 -1.36
N LEU A 81 -1.80 -8.13 -1.64
CA LEU A 81 -1.92 -7.56 -2.98
C LEU A 81 -1.00 -6.35 -3.10
N PHE A 82 -0.19 -6.29 -4.15
CA PHE A 82 0.66 -5.13 -4.46
C PHE A 82 0.09 -4.36 -5.66
N PHE A 83 0.25 -3.04 -5.63
CA PHE A 83 -0.21 -2.15 -6.68
C PHE A 83 0.55 -0.81 -6.65
N ASP A 84 0.60 -0.11 -7.76
CA ASP A 84 1.19 1.22 -7.89
C ASP A 84 0.23 2.20 -8.58
N ALA A 85 0.74 3.33 -9.05
CA ALA A 85 -0.07 4.33 -9.77
C ALA A 85 -0.56 3.83 -11.14
N ASP A 86 0.10 2.84 -11.73
CA ASP A 86 -0.16 2.33 -13.08
C ASP A 86 -1.01 1.05 -13.07
N GLY A 87 -1.00 0.29 -11.97
CA GLY A 87 -1.88 -0.86 -11.84
C GLY A 87 -1.48 -1.85 -10.76
N ILE A 88 -1.75 -3.12 -11.03
CA ILE A 88 -1.43 -4.24 -10.15
C ILE A 88 0.01 -4.67 -10.37
N VAL A 89 0.72 -4.89 -9.28
CA VAL A 89 2.06 -5.45 -9.27
C VAL A 89 1.95 -6.89 -8.82
N SER A 90 2.33 -7.84 -9.67
CA SER A 90 2.25 -9.27 -9.34
C SER A 90 3.16 -9.61 -8.15
N ARG A 91 4.32 -8.95 -8.07
CA ARG A 91 5.34 -9.17 -7.06
C ARG A 91 6.27 -7.97 -6.94
N SER A 92 6.66 -7.64 -5.72
CA SER A 92 7.66 -6.61 -5.43
C SER A 92 8.62 -7.08 -4.34
N PRO A 93 9.92 -7.30 -4.63
CA PRO A 93 10.88 -7.74 -3.62
C PRO A 93 11.04 -6.72 -2.47
N SER A 94 11.21 -5.44 -2.80
CA SER A 94 11.28 -4.36 -1.80
C SER A 94 9.96 -4.20 -1.04
N GLY A 95 8.82 -4.29 -1.73
CA GLY A 95 7.50 -4.28 -1.11
C GLY A 95 7.28 -5.45 -0.14
N THR A 96 7.78 -6.64 -0.47
CA THR A 96 7.73 -7.82 0.40
C THR A 96 8.55 -7.58 1.67
N VAL A 97 9.78 -7.09 1.55
CA VAL A 97 10.62 -6.74 2.70
C VAL A 97 9.93 -5.69 3.58
N ALA A 98 9.30 -4.67 2.98
CA ALA A 98 8.53 -3.66 3.71
C ALA A 98 7.31 -4.24 4.44
N VAL A 99 6.57 -5.16 3.81
CA VAL A 99 5.43 -5.85 4.43
C VAL A 99 5.87 -6.71 5.62
N VAL A 100 6.94 -7.48 5.46
CA VAL A 100 7.48 -8.33 6.55
C VAL A 100 7.93 -7.48 7.74
N ALA A 101 8.66 -6.40 7.48
CA ALA A 101 9.05 -5.46 8.53
C ALA A 101 7.85 -4.79 9.21
N SER A 102 6.80 -4.46 8.45
CA SER A 102 5.56 -3.89 9.00
C SER A 102 4.83 -4.89 9.89
N LEU A 103 4.77 -6.17 9.51
CA LEU A 103 4.22 -7.24 10.35
C LEU A 103 5.04 -7.46 11.63
N ALA A 104 6.37 -7.36 11.54
CA ALA A 104 7.25 -7.41 12.70
C ALA A 104 7.05 -6.21 13.64
N HIS A 105 6.93 -4.99 13.09
CA HIS A 105 6.60 -3.76 13.85
C HIS A 105 5.26 -3.89 14.60
N LEU A 106 4.27 -4.54 13.99
CA LEU A 106 2.98 -4.85 14.62
C LEU A 106 3.06 -5.96 15.69
N GLY A 107 4.23 -6.55 15.94
CA GLY A 107 4.40 -7.66 16.87
C GLY A 107 3.82 -8.99 16.39
N LYS A 108 3.39 -9.07 15.12
CA LYS A 108 2.75 -10.24 14.50
C LYS A 108 3.74 -11.29 13.99
N LEU A 109 5.03 -11.04 14.11
CA LEU A 109 6.08 -11.87 13.53
C LEU A 109 7.10 -12.29 14.61
N ARG A 110 7.75 -13.43 14.40
CA ARG A 110 8.90 -13.91 15.16
C ARG A 110 10.02 -14.26 14.18
N PRO A 111 11.30 -14.14 14.55
CA PRO A 111 12.41 -14.56 13.71
C PRO A 111 12.23 -16.01 13.23
N GLY A 112 12.54 -16.25 11.95
CA GLY A 112 12.39 -17.54 11.29
C GLY A 112 11.70 -17.47 9.92
N PRO A 113 11.38 -18.64 9.35
CA PRO A 113 10.72 -18.75 8.04
C PRO A 113 9.28 -18.27 8.10
N LEU A 114 8.82 -17.65 7.02
CA LEU A 114 7.44 -17.25 6.81
C LEU A 114 7.04 -17.36 5.34
N GLN A 115 5.74 -17.33 5.08
CA GLN A 115 5.18 -17.28 3.74
C GLN A 115 4.10 -16.21 3.64
N LEU A 116 4.05 -15.51 2.51
CA LEU A 116 2.99 -14.56 2.16
C LEU A 116 2.32 -15.01 0.87
N ASP A 117 0.99 -15.11 0.88
CA ASP A 117 0.22 -15.48 -0.31
C ASP A 117 0.06 -14.28 -1.24
N THR A 118 0.39 -14.45 -2.52
CA THR A 118 0.04 -13.49 -3.58
C THR A 118 -0.83 -14.17 -4.65
N PRO A 119 -1.45 -13.38 -5.55
CA PRO A 119 -2.24 -13.93 -6.67
C PRO A 119 -1.43 -14.86 -7.58
N THR A 120 -0.11 -14.70 -7.65
CA THR A 120 0.77 -15.49 -8.52
C THR A 120 1.52 -16.61 -7.80
N GLY A 121 1.26 -16.82 -6.50
CA GLY A 121 1.91 -17.86 -5.70
C GLY A 121 2.29 -17.38 -4.30
N ALA A 122 2.81 -18.28 -3.47
CA ALA A 122 3.36 -17.91 -2.18
C ALA A 122 4.79 -17.36 -2.35
N ILE A 123 5.13 -16.31 -1.60
CA ILE A 123 6.49 -15.80 -1.46
C ILE A 123 7.03 -16.31 -0.12
N GLY A 124 8.13 -17.06 -0.17
CA GLY A 124 8.86 -17.51 1.01
C GLY A 124 9.93 -16.50 1.44
N ALA A 125 10.09 -16.30 2.74
CA ALA A 125 11.12 -15.44 3.29
C ALA A 125 11.61 -15.92 4.67
N GLN A 126 12.82 -15.48 5.04
CA GLN A 126 13.39 -15.58 6.37
C GLN A 126 13.43 -14.20 7.00
N PHE A 127 12.93 -14.06 8.23
CA PHE A 127 13.07 -12.85 9.04
C PHE A 127 14.06 -13.06 10.16
N GLU A 128 15.01 -12.14 10.31
CA GLU A 128 16.03 -12.18 11.35
C GLU A 128 15.74 -11.18 12.46
N LEU A 129 16.30 -11.41 13.65
CA LEU A 129 16.06 -10.56 14.83
C LEU A 129 16.58 -9.12 14.65
N ASP A 130 17.58 -8.91 13.79
CA ASP A 130 18.12 -7.59 13.48
C ASP A 130 17.24 -6.79 12.47
N GLY A 131 16.15 -7.39 12.00
CA GLY A 131 15.22 -6.81 11.04
C GLY A 131 15.53 -7.15 9.57
N THR A 132 16.57 -7.96 9.31
CA THR A 132 16.89 -8.42 7.97
C THR A 132 15.81 -9.38 7.45
N VAL A 133 15.45 -9.22 6.18
CA VAL A 133 14.55 -10.11 5.46
C VAL A 133 15.29 -10.69 4.26
N ARG A 134 15.26 -12.00 4.11
CA ARG A 134 15.84 -12.72 2.96
C ARG A 134 14.74 -13.45 2.23
N LEU A 135 14.57 -13.21 0.93
CA LEU A 135 13.59 -13.94 0.11
C LEU A 135 14.18 -15.29 -0.32
N ASP A 136 13.35 -16.33 -0.42
CA ASP A 136 13.83 -17.70 -0.65
C ASP A 136 14.24 -17.97 -2.11
N ASP A 137 13.63 -17.29 -3.07
CA ASP A 137 13.71 -17.55 -4.52
C ASP A 137 14.50 -16.48 -5.29
N GLU A 138 14.94 -15.44 -4.60
CA GLU A 138 15.84 -14.42 -5.12
C GLU A 138 16.99 -14.25 -4.13
N ALA A 139 18.19 -13.91 -4.62
CA ALA A 139 19.28 -13.45 -3.75
C ALA A 139 19.01 -12.05 -3.16
N THR A 140 17.73 -11.71 -2.95
CA THR A 140 17.26 -10.45 -2.40
C THR A 140 17.28 -10.55 -0.88
N THR A 141 18.18 -9.79 -0.29
CA THR A 141 18.25 -9.54 1.15
C THR A 141 18.11 -8.05 1.36
N GLY A 142 17.23 -7.63 2.27
CA GLY A 142 16.99 -6.23 2.54
C GLY A 142 16.50 -5.99 3.96
N ARG A 143 16.46 -4.73 4.32
CA ARG A 143 15.87 -4.26 5.58
C ARG A 143 14.99 -3.06 5.27
N ALA A 144 13.79 -3.06 5.84
CA ALA A 144 12.92 -1.90 5.76
C ALA A 144 13.00 -1.05 7.02
N HIS A 145 12.67 0.23 6.86
CA HIS A 145 12.55 1.19 7.94
C HIS A 145 11.12 1.72 7.97
N ILE A 146 10.47 1.63 9.13
CA ILE A 146 9.13 2.17 9.35
C ILE A 146 9.21 3.70 9.37
N MET A 147 8.41 4.34 8.52
CA MET A 147 8.30 5.80 8.41
C MET A 147 7.06 6.33 9.15
N PHE A 148 5.97 5.57 9.14
CA PHE A 148 4.69 5.97 9.71
C PHE A 148 3.85 4.75 10.12
N ASP A 149 3.12 4.86 11.23
CA ASP A 149 2.06 3.91 11.63
C ASP A 149 0.90 4.74 12.19
N GLY A 150 -0.22 4.75 11.48
CA GLY A 150 -1.33 5.62 11.85
C GLY A 150 -2.59 5.35 11.07
N THR A 151 -3.53 6.30 11.15
CA THR A 151 -4.84 6.19 10.54
C THR A 151 -4.95 7.14 9.36
N MET A 152 -5.25 6.58 8.18
CA MET A 152 -5.74 7.33 7.03
C MET A 152 -7.24 7.54 7.21
N VAL A 153 -7.67 8.79 7.08
CA VAL A 153 -9.07 9.22 7.18
C VAL A 153 -9.60 9.50 5.78
N THR A 154 -10.77 8.97 5.47
CA THR A 154 -11.49 9.24 4.22
C THR A 154 -12.76 10.02 4.54
N GLU A 155 -12.73 11.34 4.34
CA GLU A 155 -13.89 12.21 4.45
C GLU A 155 -14.72 12.13 3.16
N ALA A 156 -16.02 11.85 3.30
CA ALA A 156 -16.87 11.55 2.15
C ALA A 156 -17.12 12.75 1.22
N ASP A 157 -16.95 13.96 1.72
CA ASP A 157 -17.11 15.23 1.02
C ASP A 157 -15.79 15.80 0.49
N ASP A 158 -14.63 15.19 0.79
CA ASP A 158 -13.36 15.53 0.14
C ASP A 158 -13.40 15.03 -1.33
N PRO A 159 -13.38 15.91 -2.34
CA PRO A 159 -13.41 15.51 -3.74
C PRO A 159 -12.14 14.75 -4.16
N TYR A 160 -11.08 14.80 -3.36
CA TYR A 160 -9.84 14.08 -3.56
C TYR A 160 -9.72 12.86 -2.64
N CYS A 161 -10.77 12.44 -1.91
CA CYS A 161 -10.76 11.34 -0.91
C CYS A 161 -10.19 9.99 -1.43
N TRP A 162 -10.28 9.77 -2.75
CA TRP A 162 -9.78 8.57 -3.43
C TRP A 162 -8.63 8.81 -4.41
N GLY A 163 -7.97 9.96 -4.29
CA GLY A 163 -6.90 10.40 -5.17
C GLY A 163 -7.43 11.04 -6.45
N GLY A 164 -6.57 11.83 -7.09
CA GLY A 164 -6.90 12.57 -8.31
C GLY A 164 -5.87 13.65 -8.59
N ALA A 165 -5.83 14.14 -9.84
CA ALA A 165 -5.04 15.32 -10.13
C ALA A 165 -5.58 16.49 -9.31
N ALA A 166 -4.67 17.28 -8.70
CA ALA A 166 -5.05 18.59 -8.19
C ALA A 166 -5.79 19.35 -9.31
N PRO A 167 -6.83 20.14 -8.99
CA PRO A 167 -7.45 20.97 -10.01
C PRO A 167 -6.33 21.87 -10.55
N ALA A 168 -6.27 22.07 -11.87
CA ALA A 168 -5.31 22.99 -12.44
C ALA A 168 -5.44 24.33 -11.69
N THR A 169 -4.34 24.80 -11.09
CA THR A 169 -4.34 26.11 -10.43
C THR A 169 -4.92 27.10 -11.44
N PRO A 170 -6.01 27.82 -11.13
CA PRO A 170 -6.53 28.81 -12.05
C PRO A 170 -5.38 29.76 -12.35
N ALA A 171 -5.07 29.93 -13.64
CA ALA A 171 -4.01 30.82 -14.07
C ALA A 171 -4.24 32.17 -13.39
N THR A 172 -3.24 32.65 -12.64
CA THR A 172 -3.27 34.01 -12.12
C THR A 172 -3.57 34.91 -13.30
N PRO A 173 -4.68 35.68 -13.31
CA PRO A 173 -4.95 36.59 -14.40
C PRO A 173 -3.72 37.47 -14.56
N ALA A 174 -3.18 37.52 -15.77
CA ALA A 174 -2.05 38.39 -16.08
C ALA A 174 -2.41 39.77 -15.55
N ALA A 175 -1.52 40.36 -14.75
CA ALA A 175 -1.72 41.72 -14.30
C ALA A 175 -1.92 42.58 -15.55
N ASP A 176 -3.16 43.03 -15.78
CA ASP A 176 -3.45 44.03 -16.80
C ASP A 176 -2.56 45.21 -16.45
N GLY A 177 -1.50 45.35 -17.25
CA GLY A 177 -0.54 46.43 -17.11
C GLY A 177 -1.31 47.73 -17.17
N LEU A 178 -1.43 48.39 -16.02
CA LEU A 178 -1.93 49.74 -15.91
C LEU A 178 -1.09 50.61 -16.82
N SER A 179 -1.64 50.94 -17.98
CA SER A 179 -1.20 52.05 -18.81
C SER A 179 -1.65 53.34 -18.12
N GLY A 180 -0.69 54.15 -17.71
CA GLY A 180 -0.87 55.49 -17.17
C GLY A 180 0.34 55.85 -16.31
N THR A 181 1.08 56.93 -16.54
CA THR A 181 0.93 58.13 -17.37
C THR A 181 2.32 58.64 -17.73
#